data_AF-A0A955HH72-F1
#
_entry.id   AF-A0A955HH72-F1
#
_cell.length_a   1.000
_cell.length_b   1.000
_cell.length_c   1.000
_cell.angle_alpha   90.00
_cell.angle_beta   90.00
_cell.angle_gamma   90.00
#
_symmetry.space_group_name_H-M   'P 1'
#
loop_
_entity.id
_entity.type
_entity.pdbx_description
1 polymer ?
#
loop_
_entity_poly.entity_id
_entity_poly.type
_entity_poly.pdbx_seq_one_letter_code
_entity_poly.pdbx_strand_id
1 'polypeptide(L)'
;VFGDGRTLLSVEMPLRELMRGFFDKLKNATSGYASLSYEIAEMRPASVARLDVLVAEEIVPAFSRVVGAVRVEQEAKAVVEKLYNVMPRQQFVTKLQAKTLGKVIATKKLSAMRKDVTAKLYGGDITRKKKLLEKQKKGKQKMLERGVGNVHIPPDVFMRMIKDD
;
A
#
# COMPACT_ATOMS: atom_id res chain seq x y z
N VAL A 1 -6.70 10.96 -45.19
CA VAL A 1 -7.21 9.57 -45.14
C VAL A 1 -6.00 8.68 -44.96
N PHE A 2 -5.81 8.09 -43.77
CA PHE A 2 -4.70 7.16 -43.55
C PHE A 2 -4.94 5.92 -44.42
N GLY A 3 -3.90 5.44 -45.11
CA GLY A 3 -4.01 4.30 -46.02
C GLY A 3 -4.49 3.01 -45.32
N ASP A 4 -4.84 2.03 -46.15
CA ASP A 4 -5.50 0.78 -45.76
C ASP A 4 -4.85 0.12 -44.53
N GLY A 5 -5.65 -0.14 -43.49
CA GLY A 5 -5.22 -0.75 -42.22
C GLY A 5 -4.74 0.21 -41.10
N ARG A 6 -4.76 1.54 -41.29
CA ARG A 6 -4.37 2.51 -40.24
C ARG A 6 -5.58 3.27 -39.69
N THR A 7 -5.71 3.28 -38.36
CA THR A 7 -6.78 4.01 -37.64
C THR A 7 -6.18 5.17 -36.83
N LEU A 8 -6.83 6.34 -36.88
CA LEU A 8 -6.50 7.46 -36.00
C LEU A 8 -7.53 7.53 -34.87
N LEU A 9 -7.05 7.61 -33.62
CA LEU A 9 -7.85 7.75 -32.42
C LEU A 9 -7.47 9.05 -31.73
N SER A 10 -8.46 9.88 -31.43
CA SER A 10 -8.31 11.11 -30.66
C SER A 10 -9.10 10.97 -29.37
N VAL A 11 -8.45 11.15 -28.23
CA VAL A 11 -9.04 10.99 -26.91
C VAL A 11 -8.56 12.11 -26.01
N GLU A 12 -9.48 12.71 -25.26
CA GLU A 12 -9.14 13.61 -24.17
C GLU A 12 -8.92 12.81 -22.89
N MET A 13 -7.78 13.00 -22.23
CA MET A 13 -7.49 12.32 -20.96
C MET A 13 -6.63 13.18 -20.02
N PRO A 14 -6.70 12.94 -18.70
CA PRO A 14 -5.84 13.65 -17.76
C PRO A 14 -4.36 13.36 -18.04
N LEU A 15 -3.52 14.41 -18.06
CA LEU A 15 -2.07 14.27 -18.27
C LEU A 15 -1.41 13.29 -17.27
N ARG A 16 -1.89 13.28 -16.02
CA ARG A 16 -1.42 12.35 -14.98
C ARG A 16 -1.62 10.88 -15.38
N GLU A 17 -2.69 10.55 -16.08
CA GLU A 17 -2.97 9.17 -16.51
C GLU A 17 -2.05 8.74 -17.64
N LEU A 18 -1.71 9.68 -18.53
CA LEU A 18 -0.73 9.45 -19.60
C LEU A 18 0.67 9.17 -19.01
N MET A 19 1.09 9.94 -18.00
CA MET A 19 2.37 9.75 -17.30
C MET A 19 2.45 8.45 -16.49
N ARG A 20 1.33 7.76 -16.28
CA ARG A 20 1.25 6.55 -15.44
C ARG A 20 1.45 5.26 -16.26
N GLY A 21 2.52 5.23 -17.06
CA GLY A 21 2.86 4.07 -17.89
C GLY A 21 1.87 3.78 -19.01
N PHE A 22 1.14 4.80 -19.50
CA PHE A 22 0.21 4.61 -20.62
C PHE A 22 0.94 4.22 -21.90
N PHE A 23 2.11 4.82 -22.15
CA PHE A 23 2.92 4.55 -23.34
C PHE A 23 3.30 3.06 -23.44
N ASP A 24 3.80 2.47 -22.35
CA ASP A 24 4.21 1.06 -22.34
C ASP A 24 3.00 0.14 -22.51
N LYS A 25 1.87 0.45 -21.87
CA LYS A 25 0.61 -0.29 -22.05
C LYS A 25 0.10 -0.22 -23.48
N LEU A 26 0.17 0.95 -24.11
CA LEU A 26 -0.24 1.15 -25.50
C LEU A 26 0.63 0.32 -26.43
N LYS A 27 1.96 0.44 -26.30
CA LYS A 27 2.92 -0.32 -27.10
C LYS A 27 2.73 -1.82 -26.95
N ASN A 28 2.53 -2.31 -25.72
CA ASN A 28 2.26 -3.73 -25.47
C ASN A 28 0.93 -4.18 -26.10
N ALA A 29 -0.16 -3.43 -25.93
CA ALA A 29 -1.47 -3.76 -26.47
C ALA A 29 -1.50 -3.82 -28.01
N THR A 30 -0.69 -2.98 -28.66
CA THR A 30 -0.62 -2.92 -30.13
C THR A 30 0.61 -3.61 -30.70
N SER A 31 1.32 -4.45 -29.93
CA SER A 31 2.56 -5.10 -30.38
C SER A 31 3.59 -4.14 -31.02
N GLY A 32 3.66 -2.90 -30.53
CA GLY A 32 4.58 -1.87 -31.00
C GLY A 32 4.06 -0.96 -32.12
N TYR A 33 2.95 -1.30 -32.78
CA TYR A 33 2.46 -0.60 -33.98
C TYR A 33 1.89 0.80 -33.70
N ALA A 34 1.32 1.07 -32.54
CA ALA A 34 0.75 2.39 -32.24
C ALA A 34 1.83 3.44 -31.96
N SER A 35 1.64 4.64 -32.50
CA SER A 35 2.34 5.86 -32.11
C SER A 35 1.38 6.77 -31.33
N LEU A 36 1.93 7.60 -30.45
CA LEU A 36 1.17 8.54 -29.64
C LEU A 36 1.78 9.93 -29.82
N SER A 37 0.92 10.90 -30.14
CA SER A 37 1.21 12.33 -29.98
C SER A 37 0.19 12.91 -29.01
N TYR A 38 0.61 13.82 -28.15
CA TYR A 38 -0.29 14.54 -27.24
C TYR A 38 0.01 16.03 -27.28
N GLU A 39 -1.04 16.81 -27.11
CA GLU A 39 -0.96 18.26 -26.93
C GLU A 39 -1.61 18.60 -25.59
N ILE A 40 -1.07 19.60 -24.89
CA ILE A 40 -1.63 20.03 -23.61
C ILE A 40 -2.89 20.83 -23.90
N ALA A 41 -4.03 20.28 -23.50
CA ALA A 41 -5.32 20.94 -23.57
C ALA A 41 -5.51 21.95 -22.42
N GLU A 42 -6.72 22.48 -22.30
CA GLU A 42 -7.10 23.40 -21.23
C GLU A 42 -7.09 22.75 -19.82
N MET A 43 -6.97 23.60 -18.80
CA MET A 43 -7.10 23.18 -17.40
C MET A 43 -8.58 22.98 -17.05
N ARG A 44 -8.95 21.78 -16.60
CA ARG A 44 -10.31 21.43 -16.20
C ARG A 44 -10.40 21.02 -14.72
N PRO A 45 -11.53 21.24 -14.04
CA PRO A 45 -11.73 20.70 -12.70
C PRO A 45 -11.68 19.17 -12.72
N ALA A 46 -10.90 18.59 -11.80
CA ALA A 46 -10.68 17.15 -11.72
C ALA A 46 -11.30 16.55 -10.45
N SER A 47 -11.95 15.39 -10.59
CA SER A 47 -12.42 14.60 -9.45
C SER A 47 -11.26 13.79 -8.86
N VAL A 48 -10.66 14.32 -7.80
CA VAL A 48 -9.50 13.72 -7.13
C VAL A 48 -9.75 13.59 -5.63
N ALA A 49 -9.08 12.63 -5.01
CA ALA A 49 -9.12 12.43 -3.57
C ALA A 49 -7.70 12.22 -3.03
N ARG A 50 -7.48 12.67 -1.79
CA ARG A 50 -6.24 12.44 -1.06
C ARG A 50 -6.27 11.04 -0.44
N LEU A 51 -5.27 10.23 -0.76
CA LEU A 51 -5.02 8.91 -0.20
C LEU A 51 -3.92 9.03 0.83
N ASP A 52 -4.27 8.90 2.11
CA ASP A 52 -3.34 8.86 3.22
C ASP A 52 -3.06 7.41 3.63
N VAL A 53 -1.81 7.08 3.93
CA VAL A 53 -1.41 5.74 4.39
C VAL A 53 -1.11 5.81 5.88
N LEU A 54 -1.66 4.86 6.64
CA LEU A 54 -1.45 4.75 8.07
C LEU A 54 -0.69 3.48 8.41
N VAL A 55 0.29 3.60 9.30
CA VAL A 55 1.07 2.50 9.85
C VAL A 55 0.94 2.56 11.37
N ALA A 56 0.40 1.49 11.96
CA ALA A 56 0.03 1.46 13.39
C ALA A 56 -0.77 2.68 13.86
N GLU A 57 -1.77 3.07 13.06
CA GLU A 57 -2.70 4.18 13.34
C GLU A 57 -2.09 5.59 13.21
N GLU A 58 -0.82 5.69 12.81
CA GLU A 58 -0.16 6.95 12.51
C GLU A 58 -0.10 7.20 11.00
N ILE A 59 -0.42 8.43 10.57
CA ILE A 59 -0.32 8.82 9.17
C ILE A 59 1.16 8.95 8.80
N VAL A 60 1.54 8.34 7.69
CA VAL A 60 2.88 8.46 7.10
C VAL A 60 2.77 9.37 5.88
N PRO A 61 3.09 10.68 5.98
CA PRO A 61 2.86 11.64 4.90
C PRO A 61 3.63 11.29 3.62
N ALA A 62 4.80 10.68 3.76
CA ALA A 62 5.64 10.32 2.64
C ALA A 62 5.04 9.26 1.70
N PHE A 63 4.05 8.49 2.16
CA PHE A 63 3.30 7.55 1.32
C PHE A 63 1.96 8.10 0.84
N SER A 64 1.60 9.31 1.28
CA SER A 64 0.32 9.93 0.94
C SER A 64 0.38 10.57 -0.44
N ARG A 65 -0.66 10.40 -1.25
CA ARG A 65 -0.71 10.89 -2.63
C ARG A 65 -2.12 11.31 -3.04
N VAL A 66 -2.22 12.17 -4.05
CA VAL A 66 -3.51 12.52 -4.66
C VAL A 66 -3.79 11.55 -5.80
N VAL A 67 -4.96 10.91 -5.79
CA VAL A 67 -5.38 9.94 -6.83
C VAL A 67 -6.73 10.34 -7.40
N GLY A 68 -7.04 9.90 -8.63
CA GLY A 68 -8.36 10.12 -9.23
C GLY A 68 -9.44 9.36 -8.48
N ALA A 69 -10.60 9.98 -8.27
CA ALA A 69 -11.68 9.42 -7.44
C ALA A 69 -12.11 8.00 -7.85
N VAL A 70 -12.15 7.74 -9.17
CA VAL A 70 -12.53 6.45 -9.75
C VAL A 70 -11.57 5.31 -9.37
N ARG A 71 -10.29 5.61 -9.15
CA ARG A 71 -9.24 4.61 -8.90
C ARG A 71 -8.80 4.51 -7.45
N VAL A 72 -9.39 5.30 -6.55
CA VAL A 72 -9.00 5.36 -5.13
C VAL A 72 -8.95 3.97 -4.51
N GLU A 73 -9.96 3.12 -4.76
CA GLU A 73 -10.03 1.79 -4.13
C GLU A 73 -8.93 0.84 -4.61
N GLN A 74 -8.65 0.84 -5.91
CA GLN A 74 -7.61 0.00 -6.50
C GLN A 74 -6.22 0.42 -5.98
N GLU A 75 -5.97 1.72 -5.95
CA GLU A 75 -4.74 2.32 -5.42
C GLU A 75 -4.55 2.03 -3.93
N ALA A 76 -5.59 2.23 -3.14
CA ALA A 76 -5.57 1.97 -1.70
C ALA A 76 -5.18 0.52 -1.40
N LYS A 77 -5.78 -0.43 -2.14
CA LYS A 77 -5.47 -1.86 -2.00
C LYS A 77 -4.03 -2.16 -2.43
N ALA A 78 -3.60 -1.66 -3.59
CA ALA A 78 -2.26 -1.88 -4.11
C ALA A 78 -1.16 -1.34 -3.17
N VAL A 79 -1.34 -0.14 -2.62
CA VAL A 79 -0.38 0.47 -1.69
C VAL A 79 -0.29 -0.31 -0.38
N VAL A 80 -1.42 -0.70 0.20
CA VAL A 80 -1.44 -1.50 1.44
C VAL A 80 -0.85 -2.89 1.20
N GLU A 81 -1.07 -3.48 0.03
CA GLU A 81 -0.49 -4.76 -0.36
C GLU A 81 1.03 -4.69 -0.56
N LYS A 82 1.52 -3.69 -1.29
CA LYS A 82 2.96 -3.45 -1.46
C LYS A 82 3.63 -3.26 -0.10
N LEU A 83 3.03 -2.45 0.76
CA LEU A 83 3.56 -2.21 2.11
C LEU A 83 3.54 -3.49 2.97
N TYR A 84 2.51 -4.32 2.87
CA TYR A 84 2.43 -5.59 3.59
C TYR A 84 3.54 -6.57 3.18
N ASN A 85 3.89 -6.62 1.90
CA ASN A 85 4.92 -7.53 1.38
C ASN A 85 6.35 -7.08 1.73
N VAL A 86 6.56 -5.77 1.84
CA VAL A 86 7.88 -5.18 2.07
C VAL A 86 8.19 -5.00 3.56
N MET A 87 7.18 -4.73 4.38
CA MET A 87 7.37 -4.47 5.81
C MET A 87 7.81 -5.72 6.59
N PRO A 88 8.88 -5.63 7.40
CA PRO A 88 9.26 -6.71 8.28
C PRO A 88 8.25 -6.89 9.41
N ARG A 89 8.09 -8.14 9.88
CA ARG A 89 7.23 -8.46 11.02
C ARG A 89 7.85 -7.92 12.30
N GLN A 90 7.02 -7.32 13.15
CA GLN A 90 7.42 -6.77 14.45
C GLN A 90 6.95 -7.66 15.61
N GLN A 91 7.36 -7.36 16.84
CA GLN A 91 6.96 -8.12 18.05
C GLN A 91 5.48 -7.91 18.43
N PHE A 92 4.84 -6.88 17.88
CA PHE A 92 3.42 -6.57 18.05
C PHE A 92 2.69 -6.61 16.70
N VAL A 93 1.36 -6.53 16.74
CA VAL A 93 0.53 -6.55 15.53
C VAL A 93 0.53 -5.16 14.90
N THR A 94 1.06 -5.04 13.69
CA THR A 94 1.11 -3.76 12.96
C THR A 94 -0.08 -3.67 12.01
N LYS A 95 -0.94 -2.67 12.20
CA LYS A 95 -2.05 -2.38 11.27
C LYS A 95 -1.52 -1.50 10.14
N LEU A 96 -1.77 -1.91 8.91
CA LEU A 96 -1.49 -1.11 7.71
C LEU A 96 -2.84 -0.71 7.11
N GLN A 97 -3.06 0.58 6.91
CA GLN A 97 -4.34 1.09 6.44
C GLN A 97 -4.14 2.16 5.38
N ALA A 98 -5.13 2.31 4.50
CA ALA A 98 -5.23 3.43 3.59
C ALA A 98 -6.57 4.14 3.83
N LYS A 99 -6.51 5.46 4.00
CA LYS A 99 -7.62 6.33 4.37
C LYS A 99 -7.80 7.42 3.33
N THR A 100 -9.05 7.69 2.98
CA THR A 100 -9.43 8.79 2.09
C THR A 100 -10.73 9.37 2.59
N LEU A 101 -10.87 10.71 2.56
CA LEU A 101 -12.09 11.43 2.96
C LEU A 101 -12.63 10.99 4.33
N GLY A 102 -11.74 10.75 5.30
CA GLY A 102 -12.13 10.32 6.65
C GLY A 102 -12.41 8.82 6.81
N LYS A 103 -12.56 8.06 5.73
CA LYS A 103 -12.87 6.62 5.75
C LYS A 103 -11.66 5.76 5.42
N VAL A 104 -11.51 4.64 6.13
CA VAL A 104 -10.52 3.60 5.79
C VAL A 104 -11.04 2.75 4.64
N ILE A 105 -10.31 2.70 3.54
CA ILE A 105 -10.70 2.00 2.30
C ILE A 105 -10.05 0.61 2.24
N ALA A 106 -8.79 0.50 2.64
CA ALA A 106 -8.06 -0.75 2.66
C ALA A 106 -7.37 -0.96 4.01
N THR A 107 -7.29 -2.21 4.46
CA THR A 107 -6.60 -2.58 5.70
C THR A 107 -5.97 -3.97 5.56
N LYS A 108 -4.71 -4.11 5.97
CA LYS A 108 -4.03 -5.39 6.22
C LYS A 108 -3.39 -5.37 7.61
N LYS A 109 -3.19 -6.54 8.20
CA LYS A 109 -2.56 -6.70 9.53
C LYS A 109 -1.33 -7.58 9.40
N LEU A 110 -0.17 -7.06 9.77
CA LEU A 110 1.05 -7.84 9.95
C LEU A 110 0.98 -8.57 11.28
N SER A 111 1.10 -9.89 11.22
CA SER A 111 1.07 -10.73 12.40
C SER A 111 2.37 -10.60 13.19
N ALA A 112 2.23 -10.48 14.50
CA ALA A 112 3.34 -10.33 15.43
C ALA A 112 4.26 -11.57 15.44
N MET A 113 5.57 -11.35 15.44
CA MET A 113 6.56 -12.39 15.73
C MET A 113 6.25 -13.03 17.09
N ARG A 114 6.29 -14.36 17.17
CA ARG A 114 5.99 -15.10 18.39
C ARG A 114 7.11 -16.07 18.69
N LYS A 115 7.78 -15.86 19.82
CA LYS A 115 8.64 -16.87 20.42
C LYS A 115 7.79 -17.99 21.00
N ASP A 116 8.19 -19.24 20.78
CA ASP A 116 7.60 -20.37 21.50
C ASP A 116 8.07 -20.36 22.96
N VAL A 117 7.25 -19.79 23.82
CA VAL A 117 7.50 -19.72 25.28
C VAL A 117 7.25 -21.06 25.96
N THR A 118 6.65 -22.03 25.27
CA THR A 118 6.25 -23.33 25.82
C THR A 118 7.22 -24.45 25.49
N ALA A 119 8.20 -24.22 24.62
CA ALA A 119 9.15 -25.23 24.14
C ALA A 119 9.93 -25.98 25.24
N LYS A 120 10.18 -25.35 26.40
CA LYS A 120 10.89 -25.97 27.54
C LYS A 120 9.96 -26.59 28.60
N LEU A 121 8.64 -26.57 28.38
CA LEU A 121 7.70 -27.20 29.28
C LEU A 121 7.64 -28.69 28.97
N TYR A 122 8.15 -29.50 29.90
CA TYR A 122 8.00 -30.94 29.86
C TYR A 122 6.80 -31.30 30.75
N GLY A 123 5.66 -31.67 30.15
CA GLY A 123 4.48 -32.17 30.87
C GLY A 123 3.16 -31.43 30.61
N GLY A 124 2.08 -31.96 31.22
CA GLY A 124 0.69 -31.52 31.05
C GLY A 124 0.25 -30.37 31.95
N ASP A 125 1.16 -29.62 32.58
CA ASP A 125 0.80 -28.51 33.47
C ASP A 125 0.26 -27.30 32.67
N ILE A 126 -1.07 -27.32 32.48
CA ILE A 126 -1.83 -26.28 31.80
C ILE A 126 -1.69 -24.93 32.52
N THR A 127 -1.49 -24.91 33.84
CA THR A 127 -1.40 -23.66 34.60
C THR A 127 -0.10 -22.90 34.28
N ARG A 128 1.05 -23.60 34.22
CA ARG A 128 2.33 -23.00 33.78
C ARG A 128 2.26 -22.53 32.34
N LYS A 129 1.67 -23.33 31.44
CA LYS A 129 1.46 -22.95 30.04
C LYS A 129 0.65 -21.66 29.92
N LYS A 130 -0.49 -21.56 30.61
CA LYS A 130 -1.34 -20.36 30.62
C LYS A 130 -0.59 -19.13 31.16
N LYS A 131 0.14 -19.26 32.28
CA LYS A 131 0.92 -18.16 32.87
C LYS A 131 1.93 -17.56 31.89
N LEU A 132 2.67 -18.41 31.15
CA LEU A 132 3.65 -17.93 30.16
C LEU A 132 2.99 -17.24 28.96
N LEU A 133 1.85 -17.78 28.49
CA LEU A 133 1.08 -17.19 27.40
C LEU A 133 0.48 -15.83 27.79
N GLU A 134 -0.04 -15.70 29.00
CA GLU A 134 -0.55 -14.43 29.51
C GLU A 134 0.56 -13.39 29.66
N LYS A 135 1.73 -13.79 30.16
CA LYS A 135 2.90 -12.90 30.24
C LYS A 135 3.33 -12.43 28.86
N GLN A 136 3.35 -13.32 27.86
CA GLN A 136 3.63 -12.95 26.46
C GLN A 136 2.58 -11.99 25.90
N LYS A 137 1.29 -12.24 26.14
CA LYS A 137 0.19 -11.38 25.68
C LYS A 137 0.29 -9.97 26.28
N LYS A 138 0.47 -9.85 27.60
CA LYS A 138 0.65 -8.57 28.29
C LYS A 138 1.89 -7.82 27.80
N GLY A 139 3.01 -8.53 27.58
CA GLY A 139 4.22 -7.94 27.03
C GLY A 139 4.02 -7.37 25.62
N LYS A 140 3.32 -8.10 24.74
CA LYS A 140 2.98 -7.64 23.39
C LYS A 140 2.01 -6.46 23.39
N GLN A 141 1.03 -6.44 24.28
CA GLN A 141 0.11 -5.32 24.43
C GLN A 141 0.85 -4.05 24.89
N LYS A 142 1.72 -4.18 25.89
CA LYS A 142 2.57 -3.06 26.35
C LYS A 142 3.53 -2.56 25.27
N MET A 143 4.04 -3.46 24.42
CA MET A 143 4.85 -3.09 23.26
C MET A 143 4.03 -2.37 22.19
N LEU A 144 2.79 -2.78 21.95
CA LEU A 144 1.89 -2.09 21.04
C LEU A 144 1.64 -0.67 21.54
N GLU A 145 1.20 -0.49 22.78
CA GLU A 145 0.90 0.81 23.40
C GLU A 145 2.09 1.77 23.34
N ARG A 146 3.31 1.26 23.52
CA ARG A 146 4.55 2.04 23.40
C ARG A 146 5.01 2.28 21.96
N GLY A 147 4.59 1.42 21.04
CA GLY A 147 4.92 1.50 19.62
C GLY A 147 3.90 2.29 18.79
N VAL A 148 2.73 2.61 19.36
CA VAL A 148 1.77 3.54 18.75
C VAL A 148 2.43 4.91 18.67
N GLY A 149 2.54 5.45 17.45
CA GLY A 149 3.13 6.77 17.19
C GLY A 149 4.65 6.82 17.03
N ASN A 150 5.33 5.66 17.00
CA ASN A 150 6.78 5.64 16.74
C ASN A 150 7.20 4.35 16.02
N VAL A 151 6.49 4.04 14.93
CA VAL A 151 6.87 2.90 14.09
C VAL A 151 8.07 3.30 13.23
N HIS A 152 9.24 2.78 13.59
CA HIS A 152 10.41 2.91 12.75
C HIS A 152 10.18 2.14 11.43
N ILE A 153 10.08 2.88 10.34
CA ILE A 153 10.01 2.33 8.98
C ILE A 153 11.46 2.20 8.48
N PRO A 154 11.93 0.99 8.18
CA PRO A 154 13.28 0.80 7.69
C PRO A 154 13.51 1.56 6.35
N PRO A 155 14.71 2.13 6.12
CA PRO A 155 15.01 2.88 4.89
C PRO A 155 14.84 2.04 3.60
N ASP A 156 15.14 0.75 3.67
CA ASP A 156 14.96 -0.22 2.58
C ASP A 156 13.50 -0.41 2.19
N VAL A 157 12.59 -0.43 3.19
CA VAL A 157 11.14 -0.48 2.94
C VAL A 157 10.70 0.79 2.20
N PHE A 158 11.19 1.94 2.64
CA PHE A 158 10.88 3.23 2.04
C PHE A 158 11.30 3.29 0.57
N MET A 159 12.53 2.86 0.27
CA MET A 159 13.05 2.81 -1.10
C MET A 159 12.25 1.88 -2.00
N ARG A 160 11.84 0.71 -1.48
CA ARG A 160 11.00 -0.24 -2.23
C ARG A 160 9.58 0.28 -2.46
N MET A 161 9.05 1.10 -1.56
CA MET A 161 7.73 1.73 -1.75
C MET A 161 7.75 2.79 -2.85
N ILE A 162 8.82 3.60 -2.91
CA ILE A 162 8.98 4.71 -3.87
C ILE A 162 9.41 4.24 -5.25
N LYS A 163 10.28 3.22 -5.34
CA LYS A 163 10.61 2.65 -6.65
C LYS A 163 9.35 2.05 -7.26
N ASP A 164 8.90 2.66 -8.35
CA ASP A 164 7.99 2.02 -9.30
C ASP A 164 8.76 0.88 -10.00
N ASP A 165 8.07 -0.23 -10.24
CA ASP A 165 8.57 -1.27 -11.15
C ASP A 165 8.45 -0.80 -12.59
#